data_AF-A0A1F5U490-F1
#
_entry.id   AF-A0A1F5U490-F1
#
_cell.length_a   1.000
_cell.length_b   1.000
_cell.length_c   1.000
_cell.angle_alpha   90.00
_cell.angle_beta   90.00
_cell.angle_gamma   90.00
#
_symmetry.space_group_name_H-M   'P 1'
#
loop_
_entity.id
_entity.type
_entity.pdbx_description
1 polymer ?
#
loop_
_entity_poly.entity_id
_entity_poly.type
_entity_poly.pdbx_seq_one_letter_code
_entity_poly.pdbx_strand_id
1 'polypeptide(L)'
;MKKILALLFVSALFVMAGERGDAFAKGHEAETGEEAIKWYMKALSLCGEAEKIPRAWAYNNIGFVYVKDGKWDLALEWLEKAVKEDENNHTAWNNLGITYENIGFLMKKKYLKNKPAKEVTSEAAKDPEPEYLQKALTAYQKCVKLKADEEKYKINKLRVESLLQVK
;
A
#
# COMPACT_ATOMS: atom_id res chain seq x y z
N MET A 1 23.63 17.06 -40.19
CA MET A 1 23.71 17.09 -38.71
C MET A 1 22.39 16.83 -37.96
N LYS A 2 21.23 16.61 -38.62
CA LYS A 2 19.94 16.40 -37.92
C LYS A 2 19.56 14.94 -37.59
N LYS A 3 20.37 13.94 -37.96
CA LYS A 3 20.05 12.50 -37.76
C LYS A 3 20.67 11.87 -36.51
N ILE A 4 21.63 12.53 -35.85
CA ILE A 4 22.31 11.98 -34.66
C ILE A 4 21.54 12.32 -33.37
N LEU A 5 20.79 13.42 -33.34
CA LEU A 5 20.06 13.86 -32.15
C LEU A 5 18.79 13.02 -31.87
N ALA A 6 18.19 12.40 -32.89
CA ALA A 6 17.03 11.54 -32.73
C ALA A 6 17.37 10.16 -32.13
N LEU A 7 18.59 9.66 -32.34
CA LEU A 7 19.04 8.38 -31.77
C LEU A 7 19.34 8.50 -30.26
N LEU A 8 19.77 9.67 -29.80
CA LEU A 8 20.03 9.94 -28.37
C LEU A 8 18.74 10.07 -27.54
N PHE A 9 17.64 10.51 -28.15
CA PHE A 9 16.34 10.58 -27.46
C PHE A 9 15.66 9.20 -27.35
N VAL A 10 15.84 8.34 -28.36
CA VAL A 10 15.29 6.96 -28.34
C VAL A 10 16.11 6.03 -27.43
N SER A 11 17.44 6.20 -27.34
CA SER A 11 18.25 5.47 -26.35
C SER A 11 17.92 5.90 -24.92
N ALA A 12 17.64 7.18 -24.65
CA ALA A 12 17.25 7.66 -23.33
C ALA A 12 15.89 7.11 -22.85
N LEU A 13 14.95 6.86 -23.77
CA LEU A 13 13.68 6.20 -23.47
C LEU A 13 13.86 4.70 -23.19
N PHE A 14 14.80 4.03 -23.86
CA PHE A 14 15.18 2.65 -23.53
C PHE A 14 15.95 2.55 -22.20
N VAL A 15 16.68 3.60 -21.81
CA VAL A 15 17.31 3.77 -20.49
C VAL A 15 16.30 3.98 -19.35
N MET A 16 15.01 4.22 -19.65
CA MET A 16 13.96 4.20 -18.61
C MET A 16 13.63 2.78 -18.11
N ALA A 17 14.10 1.73 -18.81
CA ALA A 17 14.25 0.37 -18.27
C ALA A 17 15.69 0.14 -17.75
N GLY A 18 16.32 1.16 -17.16
CA GLY A 18 17.63 1.03 -16.52
C GLY A 18 17.57 0.16 -15.25
N GLU A 19 18.68 0.10 -14.51
CA GLU A 19 18.82 -0.80 -13.34
C GLU A 19 17.69 -0.70 -12.31
N ARG A 20 17.02 0.47 -12.21
CA ARG A 20 15.85 0.67 -11.37
C ARG A 20 14.64 -0.11 -11.86
N GLY A 21 14.37 -0.07 -13.16
CA GLY A 21 13.28 -0.84 -13.79
C GLY A 21 13.50 -2.34 -13.61
N ASP A 22 14.73 -2.82 -13.82
CA ASP A 22 15.10 -4.21 -13.57
C ASP A 22 14.92 -4.60 -12.10
N ALA A 23 15.29 -3.72 -11.17
CA ALA A 23 15.07 -3.94 -9.75
C ALA A 23 13.57 -4.01 -9.41
N PHE A 24 12.73 -3.16 -10.01
CA PHE A 24 11.28 -3.30 -9.86
C PHE A 24 10.78 -4.63 -10.43
N ALA A 25 11.19 -5.02 -11.65
CA ALA A 25 10.76 -6.26 -12.27
C ALA A 25 11.10 -7.48 -11.39
N LYS A 26 12.34 -7.58 -10.94
CA LYS A 26 12.78 -8.64 -10.02
C LYS A 26 12.05 -8.63 -8.69
N GLY A 27 11.66 -7.45 -8.18
CA GLY A 27 10.82 -7.36 -6.99
C GLY A 27 9.41 -7.95 -7.19
N HIS A 28 8.86 -7.87 -8.40
CA HIS A 28 7.56 -8.48 -8.71
C HIS A 28 7.67 -9.99 -9.01
N GLU A 29 8.82 -10.42 -9.55
CA GLU A 29 9.12 -11.83 -9.86
C GLU A 29 9.66 -12.63 -8.67
N ALA A 30 10.04 -11.94 -7.58
CA ALA A 30 10.60 -12.56 -6.38
C ALA A 30 9.64 -13.61 -5.79
N GLU A 31 10.19 -14.76 -5.41
CA GLU A 31 9.43 -15.87 -4.84
C GLU A 31 9.07 -15.62 -3.37
N THR A 32 9.85 -14.79 -2.68
CA THR A 32 9.69 -14.49 -1.25
C THR A 32 9.53 -13.00 -1.00
N GLY A 33 8.83 -12.65 0.08
CA GLY A 33 8.70 -11.25 0.50
C GLY A 33 10.04 -10.59 0.83
N GLU A 34 10.98 -11.33 1.42
CA GLU A 34 12.32 -10.82 1.75
C GLU A 34 13.12 -10.46 0.49
N GLU A 35 13.08 -11.33 -0.52
CA GLU A 35 13.71 -11.04 -1.81
C GLU A 35 13.02 -9.88 -2.54
N ALA A 36 11.69 -9.83 -2.53
CA ALA A 36 10.92 -8.73 -3.11
C ALA A 36 11.33 -7.39 -2.48
N ILE A 37 11.39 -7.32 -1.15
CA ILE A 37 11.82 -6.14 -0.40
C ILE A 37 13.26 -5.76 -0.77
N LYS A 38 14.19 -6.72 -0.86
CA LYS A 38 15.57 -6.44 -1.26
C LYS A 38 15.64 -5.75 -2.62
N TRP A 39 14.85 -6.22 -3.59
CA TRP A 39 14.80 -5.63 -4.93
C TRP A 39 14.12 -4.25 -4.94
N TYR A 40 13.02 -4.06 -4.23
CA TYR A 40 12.39 -2.74 -4.11
C TYR A 40 13.27 -1.73 -3.36
N MET A 41 14.05 -2.17 -2.37
CA MET A 41 15.05 -1.34 -1.71
C MET A 41 16.17 -0.92 -2.67
N LYS A 42 16.62 -1.82 -3.55
CA LYS A 42 17.54 -1.46 -4.63
C LYS A 42 16.91 -0.46 -5.60
N ALA A 43 15.65 -0.65 -6.00
CA ALA A 43 14.95 0.30 -6.85
C ALA A 43 14.84 1.69 -6.19
N LEU A 44 14.54 1.72 -4.90
CA LEU A 44 14.50 2.93 -4.10
C LEU A 44 15.87 3.62 -4.00
N SER A 45 16.97 2.89 -3.78
CA SER A 45 18.31 3.47 -3.69
C SER A 45 18.80 4.07 -5.01
N LEU A 46 18.20 3.64 -6.12
CA LEU A 46 18.46 4.17 -7.46
C LEU A 46 17.57 5.37 -7.81
N CYS A 47 16.67 5.78 -6.91
CA CYS A 47 15.87 6.99 -7.10
C CYS A 47 16.67 8.22 -6.64
N GLY A 48 16.74 9.24 -7.50
CA GLY A 48 17.24 10.55 -7.11
C GLY A 48 16.33 11.24 -6.09
N GLU A 49 16.89 12.18 -5.32
CA GLU A 49 16.14 12.87 -4.25
C GLU A 49 14.92 13.65 -4.75
N ALA A 50 14.94 14.11 -6.01
CA ALA A 50 13.83 14.82 -6.64
C ALA A 50 12.78 13.89 -7.27
N GLU A 51 13.06 12.58 -7.40
CA GLU A 51 12.20 11.62 -8.10
C GLU A 51 11.12 11.05 -7.16
N LYS A 52 10.12 11.86 -6.83
CA LYS A 52 9.07 11.49 -5.88
C LYS A 52 8.23 10.27 -6.31
N ILE A 53 7.82 10.23 -7.58
CA ILE A 53 6.90 9.19 -8.08
C ILE A 53 7.54 7.79 -8.03
N PRO A 54 8.76 7.56 -8.55
CA PRO A 54 9.42 6.25 -8.39
C PRO A 54 9.66 5.85 -6.94
N ARG A 55 10.01 6.81 -6.04
CA ARG A 55 10.11 6.52 -4.60
C ARG A 55 8.78 6.09 -4.02
N ALA A 56 7.69 6.77 -4.36
CA ALA A 56 6.35 6.41 -3.92
C ALA A 56 5.96 4.99 -4.35
N TRP A 57 6.34 4.58 -5.57
CA TRP A 57 6.10 3.21 -6.05
C TRP A 57 6.91 2.17 -5.27
N ALA A 58 8.19 2.43 -5.01
CA ALA A 58 9.04 1.53 -4.22
C ALA A 58 8.51 1.41 -2.78
N TYR A 59 8.18 2.53 -2.14
CA TYR A 59 7.57 2.55 -0.82
C TYR A 59 6.23 1.79 -0.79
N ASN A 60 5.36 1.99 -1.79
CA ASN A 60 4.11 1.25 -1.89
C ASN A 60 4.34 -0.26 -1.99
N ASN A 61 5.29 -0.69 -2.82
CA ASN A 61 5.54 -2.10 -3.05
C ASN A 61 6.16 -2.78 -1.82
N ILE A 62 7.10 -2.12 -1.13
CA ILE A 62 7.63 -2.60 0.15
C ILE A 62 6.51 -2.71 1.19
N GLY A 63 5.68 -1.67 1.29
CA GLY A 63 4.53 -1.67 2.19
C GLY A 63 3.56 -2.81 1.90
N PHE A 64 3.24 -3.05 0.63
CA PHE A 64 2.37 -4.14 0.19
C PHE A 64 2.92 -5.52 0.57
N VAL A 65 4.23 -5.76 0.44
CA VAL A 65 4.84 -7.01 0.89
C VAL A 65 4.64 -7.19 2.39
N TYR A 66 4.85 -6.14 3.20
CA TYR A 66 4.59 -6.22 4.64
C TYR A 66 3.11 -6.41 4.99
N VAL A 67 2.18 -5.87 4.19
CA VAL A 67 0.74 -6.17 4.34
C VAL A 67 0.50 -7.66 4.18
N LYS A 68 1.07 -8.27 3.14
CA LYS A 68 0.94 -9.71 2.85
C LYS A 68 1.55 -10.59 3.94
N ASP A 69 2.66 -10.15 4.53
CA ASP A 69 3.34 -10.83 5.63
C ASP A 69 2.66 -10.65 6.99
N GLY A 70 1.57 -9.87 7.07
CA GLY A 70 0.90 -9.56 8.35
C GLY A 70 1.68 -8.62 9.26
N LYS A 71 2.77 -8.02 8.77
CA LYS A 71 3.63 -7.08 9.50
C LYS A 71 3.10 -5.66 9.35
N TRP A 72 1.89 -5.42 9.85
CA TRP A 72 1.11 -4.22 9.55
C TRP A 72 1.73 -2.91 10.07
N ASP A 73 2.47 -2.95 11.18
CA ASP A 73 3.18 -1.77 11.71
C ASP A 73 4.26 -1.30 10.73
N LEU A 74 5.01 -2.23 10.13
CA LEU A 74 6.01 -1.92 9.09
C LEU A 74 5.32 -1.48 7.80
N ALA A 75 4.23 -2.15 7.41
CA ALA A 75 3.46 -1.76 6.23
C ALA A 75 2.99 -0.30 6.32
N LEU A 76 2.51 0.12 7.49
CA LEU A 76 2.06 1.48 7.73
C LEU A 76 3.18 2.49 7.48
N GLU A 77 4.37 2.26 8.05
CA GLU A 77 5.53 3.15 7.87
C GLU A 77 5.88 3.36 6.39
N TRP A 78 5.92 2.29 5.60
CA TRP A 78 6.25 2.37 4.18
C TRP A 78 5.14 2.99 3.34
N LEU A 79 3.90 2.64 3.62
CA LEU A 79 2.76 3.17 2.87
C LEU A 79 2.51 4.66 3.16
N GLU A 80 2.77 5.13 4.39
CA GLU A 80 2.71 6.56 4.73
C GLU A 80 3.79 7.36 4.00
N LYS A 81 5.01 6.80 3.87
CA LYS A 81 6.04 7.39 3.01
C LYS A 81 5.59 7.43 1.54
N ALA A 82 4.92 6.40 1.05
CA ALA A 82 4.43 6.35 -0.32
C ALA A 82 3.44 7.48 -0.63
N VAL A 83 2.42 7.68 0.21
CA VAL A 83 1.42 8.74 -0.01
C VAL A 83 1.95 10.14 0.27
N LYS A 84 3.01 10.27 1.08
CA LYS A 84 3.71 11.54 1.30
C LYS A 84 4.55 11.96 0.09
N GLU A 85 5.16 11.00 -0.61
CA GLU A 85 5.89 11.26 -1.85
C GLU A 85 4.93 11.55 -3.01
N ASP A 86 3.84 10.77 -3.12
CA ASP A 86 2.82 10.93 -4.14
C ASP A 86 1.41 10.73 -3.56
N GLU A 87 0.74 11.85 -3.29
CA GLU A 87 -0.64 11.86 -2.79
C GLU A 87 -1.64 11.30 -3.82
N ASN A 88 -1.26 11.18 -5.10
CA ASN A 88 -2.10 10.61 -6.15
C ASN A 88 -1.88 9.10 -6.35
N ASN A 89 -1.06 8.46 -5.51
CA ASN A 89 -0.85 7.01 -5.54
C ASN A 89 -2.07 6.28 -4.93
N HIS A 90 -3.08 6.05 -5.76
CA HIS A 90 -4.32 5.37 -5.36
C HIS A 90 -4.08 3.96 -4.80
N THR A 91 -3.06 3.24 -5.29
CA THR A 91 -2.71 1.89 -4.80
C THR A 91 -2.19 1.94 -3.38
N ALA A 92 -1.33 2.92 -3.05
CA ALA A 92 -0.85 3.14 -1.69
C ALA A 92 -2.00 3.50 -0.73
N TRP A 93 -2.94 4.35 -1.16
CA TRP A 93 -4.14 4.65 -0.38
C TRP A 93 -5.01 3.42 -0.13
N ASN A 94 -5.22 2.57 -1.14
CA ASN A 94 -5.95 1.31 -0.95
C ASN A 94 -5.23 0.37 0.04
N ASN A 95 -3.91 0.25 -0.09
CA ASN A 95 -3.10 -0.59 0.80
C ASN A 95 -3.08 -0.05 2.24
N LEU A 96 -3.08 1.27 2.44
CA LEU A 96 -3.26 1.88 3.76
C LEU A 96 -4.61 1.50 4.37
N GLY A 97 -5.69 1.57 3.57
CA GLY A 97 -7.02 1.16 4.02
C GLY A 97 -7.04 -0.28 4.52
N ILE A 98 -6.48 -1.20 3.73
CA ILE A 98 -6.39 -2.63 4.10
C ILE A 98 -5.54 -2.81 5.37
N THR A 99 -4.43 -2.07 5.47
CA THR A 99 -3.53 -2.13 6.63
C THR A 99 -4.25 -1.68 7.90
N TYR A 100 -5.00 -0.58 7.85
CA TYR A 100 -5.76 -0.10 8.99
C TYR A 100 -6.82 -1.09 9.44
N GLU A 101 -7.58 -1.72 8.52
CA GLU A 101 -8.56 -2.74 8.91
C GLU A 101 -7.92 -3.92 9.64
N ASN A 102 -6.78 -4.40 9.13
CA ASN A 102 -6.06 -5.50 9.76
C ASN A 102 -5.53 -5.15 11.15
N ILE A 103 -5.01 -3.93 11.33
CA ILE A 103 -4.64 -3.44 12.67
C ILE A 103 -5.88 -3.36 13.57
N GLY A 104 -7.01 -2.87 13.05
CA GLY A 104 -8.26 -2.83 13.80
C GLY A 104 -8.72 -4.20 14.27
N PHE A 105 -8.61 -5.24 13.44
CA PHE A 105 -8.87 -6.62 13.84
C PHE A 105 -7.88 -7.12 14.91
N LEU A 106 -6.59 -6.81 14.76
CA LEU A 106 -5.57 -7.19 15.74
C LEU A 106 -5.85 -6.56 17.11
N MET A 107 -6.16 -5.26 17.11
CA MET A 107 -6.45 -4.51 18.33
C MET A 107 -7.72 -5.05 18.98
N LYS A 108 -8.75 -5.36 18.19
CA LYS A 108 -9.96 -6.03 18.69
C LYS A 108 -9.62 -7.34 19.38
N LYS A 109 -8.85 -8.20 18.73
CA LYS A 109 -8.44 -9.51 19.27
C LYS A 109 -7.63 -9.35 20.57
N LYS A 110 -6.69 -8.40 20.62
CA LYS A 110 -5.91 -8.10 21.82
C LYS A 110 -6.80 -7.63 22.98
N TYR A 111 -7.75 -6.72 22.69
CA TYR A 111 -8.71 -6.23 23.68
C TYR A 111 -9.56 -7.37 24.24
N LEU A 112 -10.13 -8.22 23.37
CA LEU A 112 -10.97 -9.35 23.78
C LEU A 112 -10.21 -10.42 24.57
N LYS A 113 -8.93 -10.65 24.28
CA LYS A 113 -8.10 -11.61 25.05
C LYS A 113 -7.99 -11.23 26.53
N ASN A 114 -8.12 -9.94 26.85
CA ASN A 114 -8.05 -9.43 28.22
C ASN A 114 -9.43 -9.35 28.90
N LYS A 115 -10.50 -9.78 28.24
CA LYS A 115 -11.87 -9.78 28.78
C LYS A 115 -12.25 -11.13 29.41
N PRO A 116 -13.17 -11.15 30.38
CA PRO A 116 -13.75 -12.38 30.90
C PRO A 116 -14.39 -13.20 29.77
N ALA A 117 -14.18 -14.52 29.73
CA ALA A 117 -14.67 -15.39 28.65
C ALA A 117 -16.18 -15.28 28.40
N LYS A 118 -16.97 -15.03 29.46
CA LYS A 118 -18.43 -14.79 29.38
C LYS A 118 -18.83 -13.53 28.58
N GLU A 119 -17.90 -12.58 28.41
CA GLU A 119 -18.10 -11.33 27.67
C GLU A 119 -17.54 -11.40 26.23
N VAL A 120 -16.78 -12.46 25.90
CA VAL A 120 -16.20 -12.65 24.58
C VAL A 120 -17.17 -13.48 23.73
N THR A 121 -18.02 -12.80 22.97
CA THR A 121 -18.87 -13.44 21.96
C THR A 121 -18.14 -13.54 20.62
N SER A 122 -18.49 -14.54 19.80
CA SER A 122 -18.01 -14.61 18.41
C SER A 122 -18.39 -13.37 17.61
N GLU A 123 -19.56 -12.78 17.92
CA GLU A 123 -20.03 -11.52 17.35
C GLU A 123 -19.09 -10.36 17.65
N ALA A 124 -18.61 -10.24 18.89
CA ALA A 124 -17.73 -9.15 19.29
C ALA A 124 -16.38 -9.17 18.55
N ALA A 125 -15.96 -10.30 17.97
CA ALA A 125 -14.71 -10.41 17.21
C ALA A 125 -14.87 -10.20 15.70
N LYS A 126 -16.10 -10.04 15.19
CA LYS A 126 -16.37 -10.01 13.73
C LYS A 126 -15.87 -8.75 13.02
N ASP A 127 -15.74 -7.65 13.74
CA ASP A 127 -15.43 -6.35 13.13
C ASP A 127 -14.14 -5.73 13.68
N PRO A 128 -13.45 -4.90 12.88
CA PRO A 128 -12.34 -4.09 13.36
C PRO A 128 -12.78 -3.09 14.44
N GLU A 129 -11.82 -2.65 15.25
CA GLU A 129 -12.03 -1.52 16.16
C GLU A 129 -12.46 -0.26 15.38
N PRO A 130 -13.50 0.49 15.83
CA PRO A 130 -14.08 1.60 15.07
C PRO A 130 -13.10 2.70 14.67
N GLU A 131 -12.10 2.99 15.52
CA GLU A 131 -11.07 3.99 15.22
C GLU A 131 -10.29 3.65 13.94
N TYR A 132 -9.88 2.39 13.81
CA TYR A 132 -9.13 1.92 12.65
C TYR A 132 -10.02 1.79 11.41
N LEU A 133 -11.29 1.45 11.61
CA LEU A 133 -12.28 1.42 10.55
C LEU A 133 -12.49 2.82 9.94
N GLN A 134 -12.49 3.86 10.78
CA GLN A 134 -12.55 5.25 10.31
C GLN A 134 -11.30 5.67 9.53
N LYS A 135 -10.10 5.29 10.00
CA LYS A 135 -8.84 5.53 9.28
C LYS A 135 -8.83 4.81 7.92
N ALA A 136 -9.31 3.56 7.89
CA ALA A 136 -9.46 2.79 6.67
C ALA A 136 -10.42 3.47 5.68
N LEU A 137 -11.57 3.94 6.16
CA LEU A 137 -12.55 4.66 5.34
C LEU A 137 -11.93 5.89 4.68
N THR A 138 -11.19 6.70 5.44
CA THR A 138 -10.51 7.88 4.89
C THR A 138 -9.53 7.51 3.78
N ALA A 139 -8.74 6.46 3.97
CA ALA A 139 -7.80 5.98 2.95
C ALA A 139 -8.53 5.48 1.69
N TYR A 140 -9.60 4.70 1.85
CA TYR A 140 -10.41 4.23 0.72
C TYR A 140 -11.12 5.37 -0.01
N GLN A 141 -11.61 6.39 0.68
CA GLN A 141 -12.19 7.58 0.05
C GLN A 141 -11.17 8.32 -0.81
N LYS A 142 -9.92 8.45 -0.34
CA LYS A 142 -8.82 9.02 -1.14
C LYS A 142 -8.53 8.18 -2.37
N CYS A 143 -8.44 6.86 -2.23
CA CYS A 143 -8.24 5.92 -3.34
C CYS A 143 -9.36 6.05 -4.41
N VAL A 144 -10.62 5.93 -3.99
CA VAL A 144 -11.78 5.99 -4.89
C VAL A 144 -11.90 7.36 -5.55
N LYS A 145 -11.54 8.45 -4.87
CA LYS A 145 -11.52 9.79 -5.50
C LYS A 145 -10.54 9.85 -6.68
N LEU A 146 -9.41 9.16 -6.59
CA LEU A 146 -8.38 9.12 -7.65
C LEU A 146 -8.74 8.15 -8.78
N LYS A 147 -9.51 7.10 -8.48
CA LYS A 147 -9.90 6.01 -9.40
C LYS A 147 -11.39 5.69 -9.31
N ALA A 148 -12.23 6.69 -9.57
CA ALA A 148 -13.68 6.59 -9.37
C ALA A 148 -14.38 5.68 -10.39
N ASP A 149 -13.75 5.47 -11.54
CA ASP A 149 -14.17 4.58 -12.62
C ASP A 149 -13.88 3.10 -12.35
N GLU A 150 -12.93 2.80 -11.46
CA GLU A 150 -12.52 1.42 -11.14
C GLU A 150 -13.31 0.83 -9.96
N GLU A 151 -14.28 -0.03 -10.26
CA GLU A 151 -15.20 -0.61 -9.27
C GLU A 151 -14.49 -1.39 -8.14
N LYS A 152 -13.34 -2.01 -8.45
CA LYS A 152 -12.57 -2.80 -7.47
C LYS A 152 -12.17 -1.98 -6.23
N TYR A 153 -11.99 -0.67 -6.35
CA TYR A 153 -11.62 0.19 -5.22
C TYR A 153 -12.83 0.62 -4.38
N LYS A 154 -14.05 0.50 -4.91
CA LYS A 154 -15.28 0.85 -4.17
C LYS A 154 -15.72 -0.23 -3.20
N ILE A 155 -15.41 -1.49 -3.49
CA ILE A 155 -15.84 -2.65 -2.68
C ILE A 155 -15.42 -2.49 -1.21
N ASN A 156 -14.14 -2.20 -0.96
CA ASN A 156 -13.64 -2.04 0.41
C ASN A 156 -14.22 -0.81 1.11
N LYS A 157 -14.36 0.30 0.38
CA LYS A 157 -15.00 1.52 0.87
C LYS A 157 -16.43 1.22 1.35
N LEU A 158 -17.26 0.64 0.48
CA LEU A 158 -18.67 0.34 0.77
C LEU A 158 -18.82 -0.64 1.94
N ARG A 159 -17.97 -1.67 2.01
CA ARG A 159 -17.94 -2.62 3.13
C ARG A 159 -17.62 -1.92 4.45
N VAL A 160 -16.63 -1.02 4.46
CA VAL A 160 -16.27 -0.26 5.65
C VAL A 160 -17.38 0.72 6.06
N GLU A 161 -18.01 1.38 5.08
CA GLU A 161 -19.16 2.27 5.33
C GLU A 161 -20.33 1.53 5.97
N SER A 162 -20.67 0.32 5.49
CA SER A 162 -21.76 -0.45 6.07
C SER A 162 -21.45 -0.89 7.51
N LEU A 163 -20.21 -1.27 7.80
CA LEU A 163 -19.78 -1.64 9.16
C LEU A 163 -19.84 -0.46 10.15
N LEU A 164 -19.65 0.77 9.69
CA LEU A 164 -19.75 1.97 10.52
C LEU A 164 -21.20 2.42 10.75
N GLN A 165 -22.12 2.12 9.84
CA GLN A 165 -23.54 2.48 9.97
C GLN A 165 -24.34 1.55 10.89
N VAL A 166 -23.81 0.34 11.16
CA VAL A 166 -24.49 -0.69 11.98
C VAL A 166 -24.16 -0.57 13.48
N LYS A 167 -23.25 0.32 13.87
CA LYS A 167 -22.78 0.51 15.27
C LYS A 167 -23.35 1.79 15.89
#